data_AF-A0A095UN78-F1
#
_entry.id   AF-A0A095UN78-F1
#
_cell.length_a   1.000
_cell.length_b   1.000
_cell.length_c   1.000
_cell.angle_alpha   90.00
_cell.angle_beta   90.00
_cell.angle_gamma   90.00
#
_symmetry.space_group_name_H-M   'P 1'
#
loop_
_entity.id
_entity.type
_entity.pdbx_description
1 polymer ?
#
loop_
_entity_poly.entity_id
_entity_poly.type
_entity_poly.pdbx_seq_one_letter_code
_entity_poly.pdbx_strand_id
1 'polypeptide(L)'
;MAQLSVIRKGDRTSHGGVVVTDDETVIIFGQPMARLGDRVTCPKCGGTHTIVEGTAGVSSDRRTALEGMKTSCGATLIASQQFYRLEHG
;
A
#
# COMPACT_ATOMS: atom_id res chain seq x y z
N MET A 1 18.44 2.65 -8.78
CA MET A 1 17.52 2.18 -7.73
C MET A 1 16.71 3.39 -7.27
N ALA A 2 15.38 3.31 -7.31
CA ALA A 2 14.50 4.40 -6.88
C ALA A 2 14.02 4.12 -5.45
N GLN A 3 13.88 5.14 -4.62
CA GLN A 3 13.27 4.98 -3.30
C GLN A 3 11.78 5.32 -3.40
N LEU A 4 10.91 4.40 -2.99
CA LEU A 4 9.46 4.65 -2.98
C LEU A 4 8.92 4.61 -1.55
N SER A 5 7.96 5.48 -1.28
CA SER A 5 7.31 5.58 0.02
C SER A 5 6.50 4.33 0.30
N VAL A 6 6.61 3.80 1.52
CA VAL A 6 5.77 2.68 1.94
C VAL A 6 4.34 3.12 2.15
N ILE A 7 3.41 2.31 1.65
CA ILE A 7 1.98 2.48 1.79
C ILE A 7 1.53 1.95 3.15
N ARG A 8 0.57 2.63 3.76
CA ARG A 8 0.00 2.32 5.06
C ARG A 8 -1.52 2.28 5.00
N LYS A 9 -2.14 1.77 6.06
CA LYS A 9 -3.57 1.92 6.30
C LYS A 9 -3.97 3.40 6.18
N GLY A 10 -5.08 3.65 5.50
CA GLY A 10 -5.59 5.02 5.32
C GLY A 10 -5.00 5.77 4.13
N ASP A 11 -3.92 5.27 3.50
CA ASP A 11 -3.40 5.86 2.26
C ASP A 11 -4.41 5.75 1.12
N ARG A 12 -4.35 6.70 0.20
CA ARG A 12 -5.35 6.84 -0.86
C ARG A 12 -4.93 6.12 -2.14
N THR A 13 -5.88 5.97 -3.04
CA THR A 13 -5.61 5.52 -4.42
C THR A 13 -6.04 6.53 -5.46
N SER A 14 -5.52 6.38 -6.68
CA SER A 14 -5.88 7.23 -7.82
C SER A 14 -7.37 7.17 -8.21
N HIS A 15 -8.10 6.17 -7.73
CA HIS A 15 -9.55 6.04 -7.92
C HIS A 15 -10.36 6.64 -6.75
N GLY A 16 -9.72 7.38 -5.84
CA GLY A 16 -10.36 7.96 -4.66
C GLY A 16 -10.60 6.96 -3.52
N GLY A 17 -10.06 5.75 -3.65
CA GLY A 17 -10.16 4.68 -2.68
C GLY A 17 -9.20 4.82 -1.51
N VAL A 18 -9.32 3.92 -0.52
CA VAL A 18 -8.47 3.91 0.68
C VAL A 18 -7.97 2.50 0.98
N VAL A 19 -6.71 2.40 1.40
CA VAL A 19 -6.11 1.14 1.84
C VAL A 19 -6.65 0.72 3.20
N VAL A 20 -7.14 -0.51 3.24
CA VAL A 20 -7.69 -1.19 4.41
C VAL A 20 -6.82 -2.41 4.67
N THR A 21 -5.91 -2.28 5.62
CA THR A 21 -5.14 -3.41 6.14
C THR A 21 -5.65 -3.76 7.54
N ASP A 22 -5.75 -5.06 7.79
CA ASP A 22 -6.18 -5.65 9.07
C ASP A 22 -5.00 -6.18 9.89
N ASP A 23 -3.77 -6.00 9.40
CA ASP A 23 -2.59 -6.48 10.09
C ASP A 23 -1.83 -5.32 10.72
N GLU A 24 -1.62 -5.43 12.02
CA GLU A 24 -1.04 -4.40 12.87
C GLU A 24 0.35 -4.79 13.38
N THR A 25 1.02 -5.75 12.72
CA THR A 25 2.34 -6.24 13.14
C THR A 25 3.44 -5.22 12.90
N VAL A 26 3.41 -4.54 11.76
CA VAL A 26 4.39 -3.53 11.38
C VAL A 26 3.72 -2.16 11.35
N ILE A 27 4.06 -1.32 12.32
CA ILE A 27 3.49 0.03 12.45
C ILE A 27 4.52 1.08 12.00
N ILE A 28 4.10 1.95 11.09
CA ILE A 28 4.93 3.04 10.55
C ILE A 28 4.21 4.36 10.84
N PHE A 29 4.82 5.20 11.69
CA PHE A 29 4.23 6.46 12.19
C PHE A 29 2.78 6.29 12.66
N GLY A 30 2.53 5.27 13.49
CA GLY A 30 1.21 5.00 14.09
C GLY A 30 0.16 4.41 13.15
N GLN A 31 0.51 4.08 11.90
CA GLN A 31 -0.39 3.39 10.98
C GLN A 31 0.21 2.06 10.52
N PRO A 32 -0.60 0.99 10.42
CA PRO A 32 -0.10 -0.29 9.94
C PRO A 32 0.39 -0.25 8.50
N MET A 33 1.47 -0.95 8.22
CA MET A 33 2.07 -1.08 6.89
C MET A 33 1.20 -1.93 5.97
N ALA A 34 0.97 -1.44 4.75
CA ALA A 34 0.25 -2.17 3.73
C ALA A 34 1.16 -3.13 2.97
N ARG A 35 0.61 -4.29 2.63
CA ARG A 35 1.34 -5.40 1.98
C ARG A 35 0.52 -5.95 0.81
N LEU A 36 1.19 -6.73 -0.03
CA LEU A 36 0.53 -7.47 -1.10
C LEU A 36 -0.60 -8.32 -0.53
N GLY A 37 -1.77 -8.21 -1.15
CA GLY A 37 -3.01 -8.87 -0.71
C GLY A 37 -3.88 -8.05 0.24
N ASP A 38 -3.39 -6.93 0.79
CA ASP A 38 -4.22 -6.06 1.63
C ASP A 38 -5.36 -5.43 0.84
N ARG A 39 -6.45 -5.15 1.54
CA ARG A 39 -7.70 -4.69 0.94
C ARG A 39 -7.63 -3.20 0.64
N VAL A 40 -8.40 -2.77 -0.35
CA VAL A 40 -8.52 -1.38 -0.76
C VAL A 40 -9.97 -1.12 -1.16
N THR A 41 -10.61 -0.11 -0.58
CA THR A 41 -11.93 0.33 -1.05
C THR A 41 -11.78 1.10 -2.35
N CYS A 42 -12.70 0.97 -3.30
CA CYS A 42 -12.66 1.76 -4.54
C CYS A 42 -14.04 2.34 -4.85
N PRO A 43 -14.26 3.65 -4.69
CA PRO A 43 -15.56 4.25 -5.00
C PRO A 43 -15.82 4.30 -6.52
N LYS A 44 -14.78 4.35 -7.35
CA LYS A 44 -14.91 4.39 -8.81
C LYS A 44 -15.37 3.05 -9.42
N CYS A 45 -14.83 1.94 -8.93
CA CYS A 45 -15.16 0.60 -9.41
C CYS A 45 -16.29 -0.06 -8.60
N GLY A 46 -16.54 0.46 -7.39
CA GLY A 46 -17.43 -0.15 -6.41
C GLY A 46 -16.74 -1.28 -5.64
N GLY A 47 -17.05 -1.39 -4.35
CA GLY A 47 -16.62 -2.51 -3.52
C GLY A 47 -15.16 -2.45 -3.04
N THR A 48 -14.62 -3.63 -2.76
CA THR A 48 -13.29 -3.84 -2.19
C THR A 48 -12.42 -4.63 -3.15
N HIS A 49 -11.20 -4.18 -3.33
CA HIS A 49 -10.15 -4.78 -4.15
C HIS A 49 -8.92 -5.07 -3.30
N THR A 50 -7.86 -5.59 -3.90
CA THR A 50 -6.63 -5.95 -3.21
C THR A 50 -5.43 -5.31 -3.87
N ILE A 51 -4.37 -5.10 -3.08
CA ILE A 51 -3.05 -4.74 -3.61
C ILE A 51 -2.45 -5.96 -4.30
N VAL A 52 -2.04 -5.82 -5.56
CA VAL A 52 -1.52 -6.94 -6.37
C VAL A 52 -0.02 -6.83 -6.66
N GLU A 53 0.56 -5.68 -6.36
CA GLU A 53 1.99 -5.42 -6.52
C GLU A 53 2.64 -5.15 -5.17
N GLY A 54 3.89 -5.60 -5.02
CA GLY A 54 4.66 -5.48 -3.79
C GLY A 54 6.12 -5.78 -4.05
N THR A 55 7.00 -5.27 -3.19
CA THR A 55 8.44 -5.56 -3.21
C THR A 55 8.86 -6.37 -1.99
N ALA A 56 10.08 -6.92 -2.00
CA ALA A 56 10.64 -7.53 -0.82
C ALA A 56 10.70 -6.50 0.32
N GLY A 57 9.93 -6.74 1.37
CA GLY A 57 9.78 -5.84 2.50
C GLY A 57 10.78 -6.13 3.60
N VAL A 58 11.22 -5.09 4.30
CA VAL A 58 11.94 -5.26 5.57
C VAL A 58 10.91 -5.50 6.66
N SER A 59 11.13 -6.50 7.51
CA SER A 59 10.31 -6.80 8.70
C SER A 59 8.87 -7.25 8.43
N SER A 60 8.57 -7.83 7.27
CA SER A 60 7.26 -8.40 6.95
C SER A 60 7.39 -9.77 6.28
N ASP A 61 6.46 -10.68 6.58
CA ASP A 61 6.34 -12.00 5.97
C ASP A 61 5.81 -11.93 4.52
N ARG A 62 5.12 -10.83 4.18
CA ARG A 62 4.61 -10.55 2.83
C ARG A 62 5.33 -9.38 2.19
N ARG A 63 5.26 -9.31 0.85
CA ARG A 63 5.80 -8.20 0.07
C ARG A 63 5.16 -6.88 0.49
N THR A 64 5.98 -5.85 0.72
CA THR A 64 5.52 -4.51 1.11
C THR A 64 4.97 -3.74 -0.08
N ALA A 65 3.85 -3.06 0.11
CA ALA A 65 3.26 -2.19 -0.89
C ALA A 65 3.92 -0.79 -0.86
N LEU A 66 4.32 -0.30 -2.03
CA LEU A 66 4.97 0.99 -2.22
C LEU A 66 4.11 1.93 -3.06
N GLU A 67 4.39 3.22 -2.96
CA GLU A 67 3.80 4.25 -3.80
C GLU A 67 3.98 3.93 -5.29
N GLY A 68 2.92 4.12 -6.08
CA GLY A 68 2.93 3.80 -7.51
C GLY A 68 2.50 2.38 -7.85
N MET A 69 2.46 1.46 -6.88
CA MET A 69 2.01 0.08 -7.10
C MET A 69 0.50 -0.01 -7.34
N LYS A 70 0.09 -1.10 -7.98
CA LYS A 70 -1.28 -1.34 -8.45
C LYS A 70 -2.12 -2.21 -7.53
N THR A 71 -3.41 -1.96 -7.63
CA THR A 71 -4.49 -2.78 -7.07
C THR A 71 -5.14 -3.63 -8.15
N SER A 72 -5.94 -4.63 -7.77
CA SER A 72 -6.61 -5.54 -8.70
C SER A 72 -7.64 -4.85 -9.61
N CYS A 73 -8.12 -3.65 -9.25
CA CYS A 73 -8.95 -2.81 -10.14
C CYS A 73 -8.15 -1.81 -11.00
N GLY A 74 -6.82 -1.86 -10.95
CA GLY A 74 -5.93 -0.99 -11.71
C GLY A 74 -5.65 0.39 -11.07
N ALA A 75 -6.21 0.67 -9.89
CA ALA A 75 -5.89 1.91 -9.17
C ALA A 75 -4.44 1.90 -8.65
N THR A 76 -3.82 3.08 -8.63
CA THR A 76 -2.46 3.30 -8.13
C THR A 76 -2.50 3.70 -6.66
N LEU A 77 -1.61 3.15 -5.83
CA LEU A 77 -1.44 3.53 -4.43
C LEU A 77 -0.68 4.86 -4.28
N ILE A 78 -1.14 5.72 -3.37
CA ILE A 78 -0.61 7.05 -3.11
C ILE A 78 -0.31 7.18 -1.61
N ALA A 79 0.97 7.29 -1.26
CA ALA A 79 1.38 7.41 0.13
C ALA A 79 1.03 8.81 0.68
N SER A 80 0.55 8.86 1.93
CA SER A 80 0.38 10.12 2.68
C SER A 80 1.67 10.63 3.33
N GLN A 81 2.74 9.82 3.28
CA GLN A 81 4.03 10.09 3.91
C GLN A 81 5.17 9.89 2.92
N GLN A 82 6.29 10.58 3.13
CA GLN A 82 7.49 10.50 2.26
C GLN A 82 8.79 10.21 3.02
N PHE A 83 8.69 9.84 4.31
CA PHE A 83 9.85 9.66 5.19
C PHE A 83 10.35 8.22 5.19
N TYR A 84 9.44 7.25 5.36
CA TYR A 84 9.78 5.84 5.34
C TYR A 84 9.71 5.32 3.90
N ARG A 85 10.88 5.19 3.28
CA ARG A 85 11.04 4.77 1.88
C ARG A 85 11.91 3.54 1.80
N LEU A 86 11.59 2.65 0.88
CA LEU A 86 12.39 1.47 0.56
C LEU A 86 12.98 1.59 -0.84
N GLU A 87 14.15 1.00 -1.03
CA GLU A 87 14.73 0.87 -2.36
C GLU A 87 13.91 -0.11 -3.21
N HIS A 88 13.62 0.31 -4.43
CA HIS A 88 12.83 -0.43 -5.40
C HIS A 88 13.47 -0.27 -6.79
N GLY A 89 13.74 -1.39 -7.45
CA GLY A 89 14.44 -1.45 -8.73
C GLY A 89 14.95 -2.85 -8.99
#